data_AF-A0A8J5XQ48-F1
#
_entry.id   AF-A0A8J5XQ48-F1
#
_cell.length_a   1.000
_cell.length_b   1.000
_cell.length_c   1.000
_cell.angle_alpha   90.00
_cell.angle_beta   90.00
_cell.angle_gamma   90.00
#
_symmetry.space_group_name_H-M   'P 1'
#
loop_
_entity.id
_entity.type
_entity.pdbx_description
1 polymer ?
#
loop_
_entity_poly.entity_id
_entity_poly.type
_entity_poly.pdbx_seq_one_letter_code
_entity_poly.pdbx_strand_id
1 'polypeptide(L)'
;MPTSGASLSSGTSPAPGAKPAHGVECELLGHVAGSEKYLGGVLGADGCVYAVPGKAPRVLKIVPKTGEVVTIGPAWRGSFKWLRGVRCGHKIYCIPCHHERVLKIDTSTGEVALIGDSYAGLFKWHGAVVAADGCSVFCIPQKAERVLRIDATSDTTSLIGPSLGAMHNKWYGGLRSPDGAIWGVPTNASACLKIVPHGASATVSLVGSFSPGGYKWHGGVVAPDGCVWGIPANADTLLRIVPGGGVDGEDIAVQISGPILSGQHRTDGKYKYLGAVLARDGSIICFPSDADFVLRIDTETGSAHTIGGSLRAMERIEQNKWQNGFLGLDGCVYGIPLKAESILRVVPETGEVSTIQPCGPLVGLNKWEGGVEVDGVLFCMPLKARSVLSIAPPRDGRDAERKQPATLGDGTISWAQCMTD
;
A
#
# COMPACT_ATOMS: atom_id res chain seq x y z
N MET A 1 -35.00 28.60 -34.71
CA MET A 1 -34.64 29.32 -33.47
C MET A 1 -33.31 28.79 -32.98
N PRO A 2 -32.30 29.64 -32.74
CA PRO A 2 -30.95 29.21 -32.41
C PRO A 2 -30.74 29.01 -30.89
N THR A 3 -29.96 27.97 -30.58
CA THR A 3 -28.97 27.80 -29.49
C THR A 3 -29.13 28.54 -28.16
N SER A 4 -29.27 27.77 -27.06
CA SER A 4 -28.76 28.19 -25.74
C SER A 4 -27.56 27.31 -25.38
N GLY A 5 -26.38 27.93 -25.29
CA GLY A 5 -25.17 27.33 -24.77
C GLY A 5 -25.23 27.29 -23.25
N ALA A 6 -25.09 26.11 -22.66
CA ALA A 6 -24.77 25.98 -21.26
C ALA A 6 -23.26 26.23 -21.10
N SER A 7 -22.89 27.35 -20.49
CA SER A 7 -21.52 27.66 -20.11
C SER A 7 -21.04 26.66 -19.06
N LEU A 8 -19.93 25.98 -19.35
CA LEU A 8 -19.14 25.28 -18.34
C LEU A 8 -18.66 26.31 -17.31
N SER A 9 -19.19 26.26 -16.10
CA SER A 9 -18.60 26.98 -14.97
C SER A 9 -17.26 26.33 -14.65
N SER A 10 -16.18 27.08 -14.86
CA SER A 10 -14.86 26.81 -14.32
C SER A 10 -14.97 26.61 -12.81
N GLY A 11 -14.45 25.50 -12.31
CA GLY A 11 -14.36 25.22 -10.88
C GLY A 11 -13.73 26.40 -10.16
N THR A 12 -14.52 27.08 -9.32
CA THR A 12 -14.08 28.15 -8.44
C THR A 12 -13.13 27.55 -7.40
N SER A 13 -11.92 28.10 -7.30
CA SER A 13 -11.08 27.95 -6.11
C SER A 13 -11.90 28.29 -4.86
N PRO A 14 -11.68 27.60 -3.73
CA PRO A 14 -12.38 27.93 -2.50
C PRO A 14 -12.12 29.39 -2.12
N ALA A 15 -13.15 30.06 -1.59
CA ALA A 15 -13.05 31.45 -1.17
C ALA A 15 -11.88 31.64 -0.18
N PRO A 16 -11.04 32.68 -0.34
CA PRO A 16 -9.94 32.92 0.57
C PRO A 16 -10.49 33.19 1.98
N GLY A 17 -10.23 32.27 2.92
CA GLY A 17 -10.64 32.40 4.33
C GLY A 17 -11.50 31.27 4.90
N ALA A 18 -11.93 30.29 4.09
CA ALA A 18 -12.56 29.08 4.65
C ALA A 18 -11.50 28.26 5.40
N LYS A 19 -11.69 28.04 6.71
CA LYS A 19 -10.81 27.16 7.48
C LYS A 19 -10.89 25.73 6.90
N PRO A 20 -9.76 25.03 6.71
CA PRO A 20 -9.78 23.67 6.20
C PRO A 20 -10.64 22.76 7.08
N ALA A 21 -11.38 21.83 6.48
CA ALA A 21 -12.21 20.88 7.22
C ALA A 21 -11.32 20.07 8.19
N HIS A 22 -11.64 20.12 9.49
CA HIS A 22 -10.84 19.52 10.56
C HIS A 22 -9.36 19.96 10.58
N GLY A 23 -9.02 21.10 9.97
CA GLY A 23 -7.63 21.59 9.88
C GLY A 23 -6.73 20.80 8.93
N VAL A 24 -7.30 19.94 8.08
CA VAL A 24 -6.54 19.13 7.11
C VAL A 24 -6.32 19.94 5.84
N GLU A 25 -5.06 20.09 5.43
CA GLU A 25 -4.68 20.73 4.18
C GLU A 25 -4.50 19.69 3.06
N CYS A 26 -4.78 20.09 1.82
CA CYS A 26 -4.66 19.24 0.65
C CYS A 26 -4.21 20.05 -0.56
N GLU A 27 -3.25 19.52 -1.32
CA GLU A 27 -2.79 20.14 -2.56
C GLU A 27 -2.69 19.13 -3.71
N LEU A 28 -2.87 19.63 -4.94
CA LEU A 28 -2.63 18.89 -6.17
C LEU A 28 -1.33 19.38 -6.79
N LEU A 29 -0.30 18.56 -6.71
CA LEU A 29 1.06 18.93 -7.09
C LEU A 29 1.40 18.47 -8.51
N GLY A 30 1.92 19.41 -9.30
CA GLY A 30 2.41 19.18 -10.66
C GLY A 30 1.34 18.76 -11.67
N HIS A 31 1.79 18.49 -12.90
CA HIS A 31 0.97 17.93 -13.97
C HIS A 31 1.66 16.73 -14.62
N VAL A 32 1.02 15.57 -14.54
CA VAL A 32 1.55 14.26 -14.94
C VAL A 32 0.59 13.60 -15.93
N ALA A 33 0.94 13.67 -17.21
CA ALA A 33 0.09 13.16 -18.30
C ALA A 33 0.12 11.63 -18.43
N GLY A 34 -0.99 11.03 -18.86
CA GLY A 34 -1.15 9.59 -19.10
C GLY A 34 -2.02 8.88 -18.05
N SER A 35 -2.22 7.58 -18.25
CA SER A 35 -2.99 6.68 -17.37
C SER A 35 -2.11 5.56 -16.82
N GLU A 36 -2.50 4.98 -15.68
CA GLU A 36 -1.81 3.84 -15.03
C GLU A 36 -0.32 4.08 -14.79
N LYS A 37 0.02 5.33 -14.47
CA LYS A 37 1.38 5.85 -14.60
C LYS A 37 2.30 5.27 -13.55
N TYR A 38 1.92 5.44 -12.29
CA TYR A 38 2.73 5.09 -11.13
C TYR A 38 1.93 4.17 -10.21
N LEU A 39 2.57 3.09 -9.79
CA LEU A 39 1.95 2.02 -9.01
C LEU A 39 2.57 2.05 -7.61
N GLY A 40 2.41 3.15 -6.88
CA GLY A 40 3.07 3.33 -5.59
C GLY A 40 4.42 4.04 -5.67
N GLY A 41 4.96 4.36 -4.49
CA GLY A 41 6.15 5.17 -4.35
C GLY A 41 6.94 4.78 -3.11
N VAL A 42 8.15 5.35 -3.01
CA VAL A 42 9.09 5.05 -1.93
C VAL A 42 9.75 6.34 -1.48
N LEU A 43 9.88 6.54 -0.16
CA LEU A 43 10.68 7.61 0.41
C LEU A 43 12.17 7.27 0.20
N GLY A 44 12.90 8.15 -0.48
CA GLY A 44 14.35 8.08 -0.63
C GLY A 44 15.09 8.54 0.61
N ALA A 45 16.38 8.17 0.72
CA ALA A 45 17.22 8.61 1.83
C ALA A 45 17.54 10.12 1.76
N ASP A 46 17.32 10.75 0.61
CA ASP A 46 17.41 12.19 0.39
C ASP A 46 16.15 12.97 0.81
N GLY A 47 15.15 12.28 1.39
CA GLY A 47 13.88 12.87 1.79
C GLY A 47 12.91 13.17 0.64
N CYS A 48 13.23 12.75 -0.59
CA CYS A 48 12.33 12.87 -1.73
C CYS A 48 11.45 11.62 -1.89
N VAL A 49 10.29 11.77 -2.51
CA VAL A 49 9.40 10.64 -2.84
C VAL A 49 9.61 10.23 -4.29
N TYR A 50 9.80 8.93 -4.52
CA TYR A 50 10.04 8.36 -5.84
C TYR A 50 8.87 7.45 -6.25
N ALA A 51 8.10 7.86 -7.25
CA ALA A 51 6.99 7.08 -7.78
C ALA A 51 7.49 6.04 -8.80
N VAL A 52 7.05 4.79 -8.61
CA VAL A 52 7.50 3.62 -9.38
C VAL A 52 6.78 3.57 -10.73
N PRO A 53 7.51 3.61 -11.87
CA PRO A 53 6.89 3.72 -13.19
C PRO A 53 6.27 2.40 -13.68
N GLY A 54 4.97 2.23 -13.46
CA GLY A 54 4.20 1.11 -14.00
C GLY A 54 4.08 1.20 -15.52
N LYS A 55 3.30 2.18 -16.00
CA LYS A 55 3.15 2.50 -17.43
C LYS A 55 3.87 3.77 -17.84
N ALA A 56 4.15 4.68 -16.90
CA ALA A 56 4.93 5.88 -17.16
C ALA A 56 6.30 5.51 -17.76
N PRO A 57 6.84 6.32 -18.69
CA PRO A 57 8.13 6.04 -19.28
C PRO A 57 9.28 6.21 -18.29
N ARG A 58 9.14 7.11 -17.31
CA ARG A 58 10.21 7.54 -16.39
C ARG A 58 9.72 7.54 -14.95
N VAL A 59 10.66 7.38 -14.01
CA VAL A 59 10.44 7.56 -12.57
C VAL A 59 9.97 9.01 -12.31
N LEU A 60 9.01 9.19 -11.39
CA LEU A 60 8.64 10.50 -10.88
C LEU A 60 9.42 10.75 -9.58
N LYS A 61 10.07 11.89 -9.46
CA LYS A 61 10.64 12.40 -8.21
C LYS A 61 9.79 13.58 -7.74
N ILE A 62 9.40 13.54 -6.48
CA ILE A 62 8.64 14.58 -5.80
C ILE A 62 9.53 15.10 -4.67
N VAL A 63 9.68 16.41 -4.56
CA VAL A 63 10.44 17.07 -3.50
C VAL A 63 9.44 17.64 -2.48
N PRO A 64 9.22 16.96 -1.34
CA PRO A 64 8.17 17.34 -0.39
C PRO A 64 8.25 18.80 0.08
N LYS A 65 9.47 19.31 0.29
CA LYS A 65 9.70 20.67 0.81
C LYS A 65 9.27 21.79 -0.15
N THR A 66 9.28 21.54 -1.45
CA THR A 66 8.98 22.55 -2.48
C THR A 66 7.72 22.24 -3.29
N GLY A 67 7.18 21.02 -3.15
CA GLY A 67 6.10 20.52 -4.00
C GLY A 67 6.54 20.26 -5.45
N GLU A 68 7.84 20.34 -5.75
CA GLU A 68 8.36 20.11 -7.10
C GLU A 68 8.14 18.66 -7.53
N VAL A 69 7.63 18.49 -8.76
CA VAL A 69 7.36 17.18 -9.37
C VAL A 69 8.09 17.10 -10.70
N VAL A 70 9.09 16.24 -10.79
CA VAL A 70 9.95 16.06 -11.99
C VAL A 70 10.11 14.60 -12.36
N THR A 71 10.43 14.31 -13.61
CA THR A 71 10.76 12.95 -14.06
C THR A 71 12.26 12.76 -14.21
N ILE A 72 12.79 11.62 -13.78
CA ILE A 72 14.23 11.32 -13.83
C ILE A 72 14.53 10.01 -14.56
N GLY A 73 15.79 9.86 -14.97
CA GLY A 73 16.30 8.62 -15.55
C GLY A 73 15.88 8.34 -17.01
N PRO A 74 16.29 7.18 -17.54
CA PRO A 74 15.93 6.72 -18.88
C PRO A 74 14.42 6.48 -19.04
N ALA A 75 13.98 6.38 -20.30
CA ALA A 75 12.59 6.12 -20.66
C ALA A 75 12.39 4.66 -21.10
N TRP A 76 11.46 3.94 -20.45
CA TRP A 76 11.08 2.57 -20.80
C TRP A 76 9.61 2.46 -21.17
N ARG A 77 9.33 1.86 -22.34
CA ARG A 77 7.97 1.61 -22.82
C ARG A 77 7.41 0.31 -22.25
N GLY A 78 6.10 0.20 -22.21
CA GLY A 78 5.38 -0.97 -21.70
C GLY A 78 4.53 -0.64 -20.47
N SER A 79 3.55 -1.51 -20.22
CA SER A 79 2.64 -1.44 -19.08
C SER A 79 3.12 -2.35 -17.95
N PHE A 80 2.78 -2.00 -16.71
CA PHE A 80 3.10 -2.80 -15.50
C PHE A 80 4.57 -3.23 -15.40
N LYS A 81 5.50 -2.38 -15.86
CA LYS A 81 6.94 -2.70 -15.87
C LYS A 81 7.42 -3.07 -14.47
N TRP A 82 7.14 -2.19 -13.52
CA TRP A 82 7.40 -2.36 -12.10
C TRP A 82 6.16 -1.99 -11.29
N LEU A 83 5.84 -2.78 -10.26
CA LEU A 83 4.60 -2.61 -9.49
C LEU A 83 4.78 -1.88 -8.17
N ARG A 84 5.95 -1.92 -7.53
CA ARG A 84 6.26 -1.30 -6.23
C ARG A 84 7.76 -1.05 -6.14
N GLY A 85 8.22 -0.48 -5.04
CA GLY A 85 9.64 -0.40 -4.73
C GLY A 85 9.89 -0.49 -3.24
N VAL A 86 11.15 -0.68 -2.88
CA VAL A 86 11.61 -0.77 -1.50
C VAL A 86 12.95 -0.04 -1.35
N ARG A 87 13.13 0.69 -0.25
CA ARG A 87 14.37 1.43 0.03
C ARG A 87 15.33 0.54 0.82
N CYS A 88 16.54 0.40 0.33
CA CYS A 88 17.64 -0.27 1.00
C CYS A 88 18.85 0.67 1.00
N GLY A 89 19.14 1.29 2.15
CA GLY A 89 20.12 2.37 2.26
C GLY A 89 19.73 3.59 1.41
N HIS A 90 20.65 4.02 0.54
CA HIS A 90 20.43 5.09 -0.44
C HIS A 90 19.81 4.62 -1.76
N LYS A 91 19.55 3.31 -1.91
CA LYS A 91 19.02 2.74 -3.14
C LYS A 91 17.54 2.42 -2.98
N ILE A 92 16.77 2.60 -4.04
CA ILE A 92 15.41 2.10 -4.16
C ILE A 92 15.41 1.04 -5.27
N TYR A 93 14.87 -0.14 -4.98
CA TYR A 93 14.69 -1.21 -5.95
C TYR A 93 13.22 -1.30 -6.33
N CYS A 94 12.88 -1.03 -7.59
CA CYS A 94 11.54 -1.25 -8.12
C CYS A 94 11.38 -2.67 -8.64
N ILE A 95 10.28 -3.30 -8.24
CA ILE A 95 10.08 -4.75 -8.34
C ILE A 95 9.62 -5.14 -9.74
N PRO A 96 10.36 -5.99 -10.47
CA PRO A 96 10.04 -6.32 -11.86
C PRO A 96 8.77 -7.16 -11.93
N CYS A 97 7.76 -6.61 -12.60
CA CYS A 97 6.50 -7.30 -12.84
C CYS A 97 6.41 -7.79 -14.28
N HIS A 98 6.33 -6.87 -15.25
CA HIS A 98 6.42 -7.18 -16.68
C HIS A 98 7.82 -6.95 -17.24
N HIS A 99 8.55 -5.99 -16.68
CA HIS A 99 9.93 -5.78 -17.09
C HIS A 99 10.79 -6.96 -16.64
N GLU A 100 11.81 -7.32 -17.41
CA GLU A 100 12.64 -8.50 -17.14
C GLU A 100 13.66 -8.27 -16.01
N ARG A 101 14.05 -7.02 -15.80
CA ARG A 101 15.09 -6.61 -14.85
C ARG A 101 14.58 -5.67 -13.77
N VAL A 102 15.20 -5.73 -12.59
CA VAL A 102 14.98 -4.79 -11.49
C VAL A 102 15.42 -3.39 -11.89
N LEU A 103 14.64 -2.37 -11.54
CA LEU A 103 15.03 -0.97 -11.69
C LEU A 103 15.62 -0.48 -10.37
N LYS A 104 16.85 0.03 -10.39
CA LYS A 104 17.51 0.68 -9.27
C LYS A 104 17.42 2.19 -9.44
N ILE A 105 17.12 2.90 -8.37
CA ILE A 105 17.28 4.35 -8.23
C ILE A 105 18.25 4.60 -7.10
N ASP A 106 19.41 5.19 -7.39
CA ASP A 106 20.34 5.66 -6.37
C ASP A 106 19.97 7.09 -5.97
N THR A 107 19.47 7.27 -4.75
CA THR A 107 19.00 8.57 -4.25
C THR A 107 20.13 9.51 -3.85
N SER A 108 21.37 9.01 -3.73
CA SER A 108 22.54 9.84 -3.44
C SER A 108 23.14 10.48 -4.69
N THR A 109 23.05 9.80 -5.83
CA THR A 109 23.62 10.26 -7.12
C THR A 109 22.55 10.69 -8.13
N GLY A 110 21.30 10.27 -7.95
CA GLY A 110 20.22 10.42 -8.93
C GLY A 110 20.29 9.41 -10.08
N GLU A 111 21.20 8.43 -10.03
CA GLU A 111 21.31 7.40 -11.07
C GLU A 111 20.05 6.51 -11.10
N VAL A 112 19.57 6.22 -12.32
CA VAL A 112 18.48 5.26 -12.54
C VAL A 112 18.94 4.22 -13.57
N ALA A 113 19.05 2.96 -13.15
CA ALA A 113 19.66 1.89 -13.95
C ALA A 113 18.94 0.54 -13.78
N LEU A 114 19.10 -0.35 -14.75
CA LEU A 114 18.63 -1.75 -14.65
C LEU A 114 19.75 -2.62 -14.07
N ILE A 115 19.42 -3.45 -13.09
CA ILE A 115 20.37 -4.32 -12.37
C ILE A 115 19.94 -5.79 -12.40
N GLY A 116 20.87 -6.68 -12.02
CA GLY A 116 20.63 -8.12 -11.97
C GLY A 116 20.41 -8.80 -13.33
N ASP A 117 19.99 -10.05 -13.29
CA ASP A 117 19.70 -10.88 -14.47
C ASP A 117 18.38 -10.51 -15.15
N SER A 118 18.16 -11.05 -16.35
CA SER A 118 16.87 -10.98 -17.05
C SER A 118 15.97 -12.15 -16.66
N TYR A 119 14.75 -11.84 -16.24
CA TYR A 119 13.70 -12.80 -15.90
C TYR A 119 12.47 -12.59 -16.80
N ALA A 120 12.29 -13.48 -17.78
CA ALA A 120 11.15 -13.43 -18.70
C ALA A 120 9.81 -13.70 -17.99
N GLY A 121 8.72 -13.20 -18.60
CA GLY A 121 7.34 -13.43 -18.14
C GLY A 121 6.68 -12.19 -17.52
N LEU A 122 5.37 -12.30 -17.33
CA LEU A 122 4.49 -11.22 -16.85
C LEU A 122 4.00 -11.51 -15.43
N PHE A 123 3.68 -10.46 -14.68
CA PHE A 123 3.15 -10.53 -13.30
C PHE A 123 4.05 -11.32 -12.34
N LYS A 124 5.38 -11.21 -12.50
CA LYS A 124 6.34 -12.06 -11.78
C LYS A 124 6.31 -11.84 -10.27
N TRP A 125 6.78 -10.68 -9.82
CA TRP A 125 6.82 -10.27 -8.42
C TRP A 125 6.04 -8.97 -8.22
N HIS A 126 5.48 -8.77 -7.03
CA HIS A 126 4.59 -7.64 -6.75
C HIS A 126 5.17 -6.66 -5.70
N GLY A 127 5.43 -7.14 -4.49
CA GLY A 127 6.07 -6.37 -3.41
C GLY A 127 7.44 -6.92 -3.04
N ALA A 128 8.17 -6.22 -2.17
CA ALA A 128 9.43 -6.70 -1.62
C ALA A 128 9.69 -6.13 -0.23
N VAL A 129 10.61 -6.75 0.49
CA VAL A 129 10.98 -6.38 1.86
C VAL A 129 12.49 -6.46 2.02
N VAL A 130 13.08 -5.50 2.74
CA VAL A 130 14.49 -5.55 3.16
C VAL A 130 14.62 -6.41 4.42
N ALA A 131 15.54 -7.36 4.38
CA ALA A 131 15.88 -8.15 5.56
C ALA A 131 16.59 -7.31 6.64
N ALA A 132 16.71 -7.89 7.83
CA ALA A 132 17.36 -7.22 8.96
C ALA A 132 18.87 -6.96 8.74
N ASP A 133 19.50 -7.66 7.79
CA ASP A 133 20.89 -7.39 7.38
C ASP A 133 21.07 -6.03 6.68
N GLY A 134 19.97 -5.39 6.28
CA GLY A 134 19.97 -4.09 5.63
C GLY A 134 20.51 -4.10 4.19
N CYS A 135 20.83 -5.26 3.62
CA CYS A 135 21.43 -5.39 2.29
C CYS A 135 20.79 -6.47 1.41
N SER A 136 20.00 -7.39 1.97
CA SER A 136 19.23 -8.37 1.20
C SER A 136 17.79 -7.91 1.04
N VAL A 137 17.27 -7.93 -0.19
CA VAL A 137 15.87 -7.61 -0.50
C VAL A 137 15.19 -8.85 -1.09
N PHE A 138 14.00 -9.17 -0.60
CA PHE A 138 13.24 -10.35 -1.04
C PHE A 138 11.94 -9.91 -1.71
N CYS A 139 11.82 -10.20 -3.01
CA CYS A 139 10.65 -9.87 -3.83
C CYS A 139 9.65 -11.03 -3.83
N ILE A 140 8.41 -10.70 -3.55
CA ILE A 140 7.35 -11.66 -3.29
C ILE A 140 6.70 -12.12 -4.60
N PRO A 141 6.64 -13.43 -4.87
CA PRO A 141 6.14 -13.98 -6.12
C PRO A 141 4.61 -13.86 -6.24
N GLN A 142 4.15 -13.10 -7.25
CA GLN A 142 2.74 -13.03 -7.62
C GLN A 142 2.38 -14.18 -8.56
N LYS A 143 3.09 -14.28 -9.68
CA LYS A 143 3.01 -15.41 -10.64
C LYS A 143 4.31 -16.20 -10.73
N ALA A 144 5.45 -15.57 -10.44
CA ALA A 144 6.75 -16.25 -10.46
C ALA A 144 6.73 -17.51 -9.57
N GLU A 145 7.48 -18.53 -9.96
CA GLU A 145 7.58 -19.77 -9.19
C GLU A 145 8.55 -19.68 -8.01
N ARG A 146 9.36 -18.62 -7.96
CA ARG A 146 10.47 -18.49 -6.99
C ARG A 146 10.50 -17.08 -6.43
N VAL A 147 10.97 -16.96 -5.20
CA VAL A 147 11.29 -15.66 -4.59
C VAL A 147 12.53 -15.10 -5.29
N LEU A 148 12.50 -13.82 -5.67
CA LEU A 148 13.67 -13.11 -6.19
C LEU A 148 14.38 -12.40 -5.05
N ARG A 149 15.66 -12.72 -4.85
CA ARG A 149 16.55 -12.01 -3.94
C ARG A 149 17.36 -10.98 -4.73
N ILE A 150 17.48 -9.78 -4.18
CA ILE A 150 18.41 -8.74 -4.64
C ILE A 150 19.47 -8.57 -3.55
N ASP A 151 20.74 -8.61 -3.94
CA ASP A 151 21.86 -8.26 -3.08
C ASP A 151 22.24 -6.79 -3.35
N ALA A 152 21.98 -5.92 -2.37
CA ALA A 152 22.17 -4.49 -2.53
C ALA A 152 23.64 -4.03 -2.42
N THR A 153 24.56 -4.92 -2.03
CA THR A 153 25.99 -4.63 -2.00
C THR A 153 26.60 -4.72 -3.40
N SER A 154 26.13 -5.70 -4.19
CA SER A 154 26.65 -6.01 -5.52
C SER A 154 25.69 -5.67 -6.67
N ASP A 155 24.46 -5.23 -6.35
CA ASP A 155 23.37 -5.02 -7.30
C ASP A 155 23.07 -6.27 -8.16
N THR A 156 23.28 -7.46 -7.60
CA THR A 156 23.02 -8.76 -8.25
C THR A 156 21.68 -9.34 -7.80
N THR A 157 21.19 -10.33 -8.55
CA THR A 157 19.93 -11.00 -8.26
C THR A 157 20.05 -12.52 -8.31
N SER A 158 19.19 -13.22 -7.57
CA SER A 158 19.12 -14.69 -7.59
C SER A 158 17.71 -15.19 -7.25
N LEU A 159 17.37 -16.40 -7.68
CA LEU A 159 16.10 -17.06 -7.35
C LEU A 159 16.31 -18.08 -6.23
N ILE A 160 15.53 -17.98 -5.16
CA ILE A 160 15.67 -18.83 -3.95
C ILE A 160 14.42 -19.67 -3.65
N GLY A 161 14.55 -20.68 -2.80
CA GLY A 161 13.45 -21.54 -2.35
C GLY A 161 13.13 -22.74 -3.24
N PRO A 162 12.04 -23.48 -3.00
CA PRO A 162 11.50 -24.46 -3.95
C PRO A 162 10.62 -23.77 -5.01
N SER A 163 10.18 -24.48 -6.06
CA SER A 163 9.10 -23.98 -6.92
C SER A 163 7.81 -23.87 -6.09
N LEU A 164 7.19 -22.70 -6.14
CA LEU A 164 5.94 -22.31 -5.48
C LEU A 164 4.73 -22.40 -6.43
N GLY A 165 4.92 -23.02 -7.59
CA GLY A 165 3.89 -23.23 -8.62
C GLY A 165 3.53 -21.98 -9.44
N ALA A 166 2.85 -22.21 -10.57
CA ALA A 166 2.54 -21.20 -11.58
C ALA A 166 1.21 -20.44 -11.36
N MET A 167 0.59 -20.60 -10.18
CA MET A 167 -0.65 -19.89 -9.85
C MET A 167 -0.46 -18.36 -9.95
N HIS A 168 -1.49 -17.69 -10.47
CA HIS A 168 -1.57 -16.24 -10.55
C HIS A 168 -2.02 -15.62 -9.22
N ASN A 169 -1.49 -14.44 -8.91
CA ASN A 169 -1.88 -13.64 -7.74
C ASN A 169 -1.74 -14.41 -6.42
N LYS A 170 -0.65 -15.18 -6.26
CA LYS A 170 -0.41 -15.98 -5.04
C LYS A 170 -0.35 -15.09 -3.81
N TRP A 171 0.56 -14.12 -3.82
CA TRP A 171 0.81 -13.13 -2.78
C TRP A 171 1.13 -11.78 -3.44
N TYR A 172 0.69 -10.67 -2.85
CA TYR A 172 0.91 -9.32 -3.39
C TYR A 172 2.00 -8.50 -2.67
N GLY A 173 2.53 -8.98 -1.56
CA GLY A 173 3.51 -8.24 -0.78
C GLY A 173 4.08 -9.07 0.36
N GLY A 174 5.07 -8.50 1.03
CA GLY A 174 5.78 -9.14 2.13
C GLY A 174 5.70 -8.26 3.36
N LEU A 175 5.63 -8.88 4.53
CA LEU A 175 5.53 -8.22 5.82
C LEU A 175 6.62 -8.79 6.72
N ARG A 176 7.52 -7.95 7.25
CA ARG A 176 8.58 -8.41 8.14
C ARG A 176 8.08 -8.46 9.58
N SER A 177 7.99 -9.66 10.15
CA SER A 177 7.68 -9.83 11.57
C SER A 177 8.90 -9.48 12.45
N PRO A 178 8.71 -9.27 13.77
CA PRO A 178 9.80 -8.92 14.68
C PRO A 178 10.95 -9.95 14.76
N ASP A 179 10.67 -11.23 14.49
CA ASP A 179 11.66 -12.30 14.37
C ASP A 179 12.54 -12.20 13.11
N GLY A 180 12.27 -11.22 12.23
CA GLY A 180 12.99 -10.99 10.98
C GLY A 180 12.48 -11.83 9.81
N ALA A 181 11.54 -12.75 10.02
CA ALA A 181 10.90 -13.49 8.93
C ALA A 181 10.04 -12.57 8.07
N ILE A 182 9.91 -12.90 6.79
CA ILE A 182 9.09 -12.16 5.82
C ILE A 182 7.91 -13.03 5.41
N TRP A 183 6.71 -12.48 5.58
CA TRP A 183 5.44 -13.18 5.39
C TRP A 183 4.68 -12.66 4.18
N GLY A 184 4.25 -13.56 3.30
CA GLY A 184 3.29 -13.27 2.24
C GLY A 184 1.89 -13.74 2.61
N VAL A 185 0.93 -12.81 2.68
CA VAL A 185 -0.48 -13.10 2.95
C VAL A 185 -1.16 -13.66 1.69
N PRO A 186 -1.80 -14.85 1.74
CA PRO A 186 -2.30 -15.55 0.55
C PRO A 186 -3.51 -14.86 -0.08
N THR A 187 -3.33 -14.27 -1.26
CA THR A 187 -4.45 -13.75 -2.05
C THR A 187 -5.18 -14.91 -2.74
N ASN A 188 -4.50 -15.61 -3.65
CA ASN A 188 -5.00 -16.85 -4.27
C ASN A 188 -4.26 -18.10 -3.80
N ALA A 189 -3.09 -17.98 -3.19
CA ALA A 189 -2.36 -19.15 -2.70
C ALA A 189 -3.16 -19.93 -1.64
N SER A 190 -2.83 -21.21 -1.49
CA SER A 190 -3.39 -22.11 -0.48
C SER A 190 -2.64 -22.06 0.85
N ALA A 191 -1.59 -21.25 0.98
CA ALA A 191 -0.80 -21.12 2.20
C ALA A 191 -0.12 -19.75 2.27
N CYS A 192 0.27 -19.33 3.47
CA CYS A 192 1.12 -18.16 3.66
C CYS A 192 2.55 -18.47 3.18
N LEU A 193 3.20 -17.52 2.53
CA LEU A 193 4.63 -17.61 2.24
C LEU A 193 5.41 -17.22 3.48
N LYS A 194 6.41 -18.02 3.89
CA LYS A 194 7.42 -17.63 4.87
C LYS A 194 8.79 -17.61 4.21
N ILE A 195 9.53 -16.52 4.40
CA ILE A 195 10.94 -16.42 4.03
C ILE A 195 11.71 -16.14 5.31
N VAL A 196 12.73 -16.91 5.60
CA VAL A 196 13.63 -16.65 6.74
C VAL A 196 14.96 -16.13 6.17
N PRO A 197 15.24 -14.82 6.29
CA PRO A 197 16.47 -14.25 5.76
C PRO A 197 17.68 -14.65 6.61
N HIS A 198 18.60 -15.43 6.04
CA HIS A 198 19.89 -15.78 6.66
C HIS A 198 21.03 -15.62 5.65
N GLY A 199 21.17 -14.43 5.08
CA GLY A 199 22.17 -14.14 4.04
C GLY A 199 22.04 -15.11 2.85
N ALA A 200 23.12 -15.85 2.56
CA ALA A 200 23.13 -16.86 1.50
C ALA A 200 22.25 -18.09 1.80
N SER A 201 21.96 -18.38 3.07
CA SER A 201 21.19 -19.54 3.53
C SER A 201 19.71 -19.23 3.74
N ALA A 202 19.18 -18.21 3.06
CA ALA A 202 17.77 -17.85 3.18
C ALA A 202 16.87 -19.02 2.75
N THR A 203 15.88 -19.34 3.59
CA THR A 203 14.94 -20.44 3.34
C THR A 203 13.56 -19.90 2.96
N VAL A 204 12.81 -20.70 2.21
CA VAL A 204 11.44 -20.39 1.80
C VAL A 204 10.56 -21.59 2.09
N SER A 205 9.47 -21.37 2.83
CA SER A 205 8.50 -22.39 3.20
C SER A 205 7.07 -21.85 3.09
N LEU A 206 6.09 -22.74 3.28
CA LEU A 206 4.67 -22.41 3.27
C LEU A 206 4.06 -22.78 4.63
N VAL A 207 3.16 -21.93 5.13
CA VAL A 207 2.51 -22.11 6.45
C VAL A 207 1.00 -22.01 6.32
N GLY A 208 0.29 -22.95 6.94
CA GLY A 208 -1.16 -23.06 6.90
C GLY A 208 -1.70 -23.75 5.66
N SER A 209 -3.03 -23.94 5.63
CA SER A 209 -3.75 -24.58 4.53
C SER A 209 -5.11 -23.90 4.34
N PHE A 210 -5.32 -23.35 3.16
CA PHE A 210 -6.50 -22.57 2.78
C PHE A 210 -6.96 -22.97 1.37
N SER A 211 -8.24 -22.75 1.08
CA SER A 211 -8.75 -22.93 -0.28
C SER A 211 -8.03 -22.02 -1.28
N PRO A 212 -7.57 -22.55 -2.43
CA PRO A 212 -6.91 -21.75 -3.45
C PRO A 212 -7.91 -20.80 -4.15
N GLY A 213 -7.39 -19.73 -4.73
CA GLY A 213 -8.18 -18.70 -5.41
C GLY A 213 -8.90 -17.73 -4.46
N GLY A 214 -9.94 -17.09 -5.00
CA GLY A 214 -10.88 -16.26 -4.25
C GLY A 214 -10.47 -14.81 -3.99
N TYR A 215 -9.21 -14.43 -4.22
CA TYR A 215 -8.67 -13.12 -3.82
C TYR A 215 -8.95 -12.82 -2.34
N LYS A 216 -8.64 -13.79 -1.48
CA LYS A 216 -9.07 -13.84 -0.06
C LYS A 216 -8.68 -12.58 0.70
N TRP A 217 -7.38 -12.32 0.78
CA TRP A 217 -6.81 -11.20 1.53
C TRP A 217 -5.95 -10.30 0.62
N HIS A 218 -5.98 -8.99 0.85
CA HIS A 218 -5.35 -7.96 0.00
C HIS A 218 -3.97 -7.51 0.49
N GLY A 219 -3.37 -8.23 1.43
CA GLY A 219 -2.15 -7.83 2.13
C GLY A 219 -2.36 -7.93 3.63
N GLY A 220 -1.54 -7.22 4.40
CA GLY A 220 -1.63 -7.29 5.85
C GLY A 220 -0.89 -6.20 6.58
N VAL A 221 -0.97 -6.27 7.90
CA VAL A 221 -0.30 -5.37 8.86
C VAL A 221 0.41 -6.22 9.89
N VAL A 222 1.64 -5.84 10.25
CA VAL A 222 2.33 -6.40 11.42
C VAL A 222 1.92 -5.59 12.63
N ALA A 223 1.35 -6.24 13.64
CA ALA A 223 0.83 -5.58 14.83
C ALA A 223 1.81 -5.68 16.02
N PRO A 224 1.62 -4.88 17.09
CA PRO A 224 2.46 -4.91 18.29
C PRO A 224 2.47 -6.26 19.01
N ASP A 225 1.45 -7.09 18.81
CA ASP A 225 1.38 -8.48 19.30
C ASP A 225 2.35 -9.44 18.56
N GLY A 226 3.15 -8.92 17.61
CA GLY A 226 4.10 -9.68 16.81
C GLY A 226 3.46 -10.50 15.69
N CYS A 227 2.14 -10.46 15.56
CA CYS A 227 1.40 -11.21 14.55
C CYS A 227 1.29 -10.43 13.23
N VAL A 228 1.08 -11.19 12.15
CA VAL A 228 0.73 -10.64 10.83
C VAL A 228 -0.76 -10.82 10.58
N TRP A 229 -1.46 -9.72 10.35
CA TRP A 229 -2.91 -9.68 10.17
C TRP A 229 -3.25 -9.46 8.70
N GLY A 230 -3.89 -10.43 8.06
CA GLY A 230 -4.33 -10.36 6.67
C GLY A 230 -5.71 -9.70 6.51
N ILE A 231 -5.80 -8.73 5.60
CA ILE A 231 -6.98 -7.86 5.45
C ILE A 231 -7.99 -8.48 4.47
N PRO A 232 -9.27 -8.67 4.86
CA PRO A 232 -10.25 -9.39 4.07
C PRO A 232 -10.70 -8.59 2.84
N ALA A 233 -10.27 -9.01 1.66
CA ALA A 233 -10.74 -8.47 0.40
C ALA A 233 -12.05 -9.16 -0.01
N ASN A 234 -11.98 -10.48 -0.22
CA ASN A 234 -13.14 -11.31 -0.55
C ASN A 234 -13.43 -12.37 0.51
N ALA A 235 -12.48 -12.66 1.40
CA ALA A 235 -12.72 -13.58 2.51
C ALA A 235 -13.78 -13.01 3.47
N ASP A 236 -14.50 -13.90 4.14
CA ASP A 236 -15.43 -13.58 5.24
C ASP A 236 -14.76 -13.68 6.61
N THR A 237 -13.43 -13.82 6.62
CA THR A 237 -12.58 -14.00 7.80
C THR A 237 -11.34 -13.12 7.70
N LEU A 238 -10.83 -12.65 8.84
CA LEU A 238 -9.45 -12.17 8.94
C LEU A 238 -8.50 -13.37 8.88
N LEU A 239 -7.26 -13.11 8.49
CA LEU A 239 -6.16 -14.05 8.70
C LEU A 239 -5.26 -13.51 9.82
N ARG A 240 -4.88 -14.35 10.79
CA ARG A 240 -3.84 -14.04 11.77
C ARG A 240 -2.74 -15.07 11.67
N ILE A 241 -1.53 -14.63 11.35
CA ILE A 241 -0.31 -15.44 11.38
C ILE A 241 0.41 -15.13 12.68
N VAL A 242 0.67 -16.15 13.50
CA VAL A 242 1.38 -16.03 14.77
C VAL A 242 2.73 -16.74 14.63
N PRO A 243 3.82 -15.98 14.42
CA PRO A 243 5.16 -16.56 14.37
C PRO A 243 5.49 -17.24 15.70
N GLY A 244 5.94 -18.50 15.64
CA GLY A 244 6.32 -19.29 16.82
C GLY A 244 5.24 -19.52 17.89
N GLY A 245 3.95 -19.34 17.56
CA GLY A 245 2.85 -19.40 18.52
C GLY A 245 2.22 -20.79 18.74
N GLY A 246 2.64 -21.81 17.99
CA GLY A 246 2.16 -23.18 18.08
C GLY A 246 2.83 -24.00 19.18
N VAL A 247 2.37 -25.24 19.34
CA VAL A 247 3.07 -26.23 20.18
C VAL A 247 4.50 -26.39 19.64
N ASP A 248 5.48 -26.47 20.53
CA ASP A 248 6.91 -26.53 20.20
C ASP A 248 7.46 -25.32 19.42
N GLY A 249 6.74 -24.20 19.40
CA GLY A 249 7.18 -22.96 18.75
C GLY A 249 7.01 -22.96 17.23
N GLU A 250 6.07 -23.74 16.70
CA GLU A 250 5.72 -23.69 15.28
C GLU A 250 4.94 -22.41 14.92
N ASP A 251 5.04 -21.95 13.68
CA ASP A 251 4.19 -20.86 13.21
C ASP A 251 2.77 -21.36 12.93
N ILE A 252 1.77 -20.56 13.32
CA ILE A 252 0.36 -20.88 13.05
C ILE A 252 -0.29 -19.80 12.20
N ALA A 253 -1.22 -20.19 11.34
CA ALA A 253 -2.03 -19.27 10.55
C ALA A 253 -3.51 -19.63 10.71
N VAL A 254 -4.27 -18.75 11.37
CA VAL A 254 -5.66 -19.00 11.78
C VAL A 254 -6.61 -17.99 11.15
N GLN A 255 -7.82 -18.45 10.83
CA GLN A 255 -8.89 -17.59 10.34
C GLN A 255 -9.76 -17.13 11.50
N ILE A 256 -10.07 -15.84 11.55
CA ILE A 256 -10.85 -15.23 12.61
C ILE A 256 -12.12 -14.65 12.00
N SER A 257 -13.28 -15.06 12.52
CA SER A 257 -14.58 -14.55 12.10
C SER A 257 -14.84 -13.16 12.68
N GLY A 258 -15.71 -12.40 12.01
CA GLY A 258 -16.15 -11.08 12.48
C GLY A 258 -17.26 -10.52 11.59
N PRO A 259 -17.73 -9.29 11.84
CA PRO A 259 -18.72 -8.59 11.02
C PRO A 259 -18.09 -8.08 9.71
N ILE A 260 -17.54 -9.00 8.91
CA ILE A 260 -16.81 -8.71 7.68
C ILE A 260 -17.80 -8.72 6.52
N LEU A 261 -18.39 -7.55 6.26
CA LEU A 261 -19.46 -7.39 5.27
C LEU A 261 -18.99 -6.57 4.06
N SER A 262 -19.52 -6.90 2.88
CA SER A 262 -19.40 -6.03 1.71
C SER A 262 -20.49 -4.95 1.72
N GLY A 263 -20.46 -4.04 0.75
CA GLY A 263 -21.50 -3.03 0.58
C GLY A 263 -22.82 -3.63 0.11
N GLN A 264 -23.93 -2.99 0.51
CA GLN A 264 -25.29 -3.43 0.18
C GLN A 264 -25.58 -3.47 -1.33
N HIS A 265 -24.80 -2.75 -2.14
CA HIS A 265 -24.90 -2.78 -3.60
C HIS A 265 -24.43 -4.10 -4.22
N ARG A 266 -23.86 -5.02 -3.43
CA ARG A 266 -23.36 -6.33 -3.90
C ARG A 266 -24.11 -7.50 -3.26
N THR A 267 -24.18 -8.59 -4.00
CA THR A 267 -24.69 -9.89 -3.53
C THR A 267 -23.63 -10.99 -3.51
N ASP A 268 -22.42 -10.72 -4.00
CA ASP A 268 -21.33 -11.71 -4.12
C ASP A 268 -20.35 -11.71 -2.95
N GLY A 269 -20.50 -10.79 -1.99
CA GLY A 269 -19.65 -10.67 -0.81
C GLY A 269 -18.20 -10.22 -1.08
N LYS A 270 -17.88 -9.62 -2.23
CA LYS A 270 -16.49 -9.31 -2.62
C LYS A 270 -16.07 -7.85 -2.38
N TYR A 271 -14.77 -7.57 -2.52
CA TYR A 271 -14.12 -6.25 -2.50
C TYR A 271 -14.32 -5.43 -1.21
N LYS A 272 -14.44 -6.11 -0.06
CA LYS A 272 -14.81 -5.51 1.22
C LYS A 272 -13.79 -4.44 1.66
N TYR A 273 -12.55 -4.85 1.95
CA TYR A 273 -11.50 -3.98 2.46
C TYR A 273 -10.20 -4.11 1.65
N LEU A 274 -9.59 -2.98 1.31
CA LEU A 274 -8.34 -2.93 0.52
C LEU A 274 -7.28 -2.14 1.28
N GLY A 275 -6.45 -2.89 2.02
CA GLY A 275 -5.42 -2.34 2.89
C GLY A 275 -5.92 -1.95 4.27
N ALA A 276 -4.98 -1.68 5.16
CA ALA A 276 -5.23 -1.24 6.51
C ALA A 276 -4.03 -0.48 7.09
N VAL A 277 -4.23 0.24 8.19
CA VAL A 277 -3.20 0.96 8.92
C VAL A 277 -3.25 0.57 10.39
N LEU A 278 -2.08 0.41 11.01
CA LEU A 278 -1.94 0.31 12.46
C LEU A 278 -2.14 1.69 13.09
N ALA A 279 -3.14 1.81 13.96
CA ALA A 279 -3.42 3.02 14.73
C ALA A 279 -2.53 3.12 15.98
N ARG A 280 -2.51 4.29 16.62
CA ARG A 280 -1.68 4.55 17.82
C ARG A 280 -2.05 3.67 19.01
N ASP A 281 -3.32 3.29 19.10
CA ASP A 281 -3.86 2.43 20.15
C ASP A 281 -3.57 0.93 19.92
N GLY A 282 -2.79 0.59 18.87
CA GLY A 282 -2.48 -0.79 18.51
C GLY A 282 -3.56 -1.48 17.67
N SER A 283 -4.73 -0.87 17.49
CA SER A 283 -5.78 -1.43 16.63
C SER A 283 -5.45 -1.28 15.15
N ILE A 284 -6.01 -2.14 14.30
CA ILE A 284 -5.85 -2.05 12.85
C ILE A 284 -7.14 -1.51 12.24
N ILE A 285 -7.02 -0.43 11.47
CA ILE A 285 -8.14 0.21 10.75
C ILE A 285 -8.08 -0.22 9.28
N CYS A 286 -9.10 -0.95 8.85
CA CYS A 286 -9.21 -1.46 7.47
C CYS A 286 -9.98 -0.49 6.58
N PHE A 287 -9.45 -0.23 5.38
CA PHE A 287 -10.05 0.75 4.47
C PHE A 287 -11.20 0.14 3.67
N PRO A 288 -12.42 0.69 3.79
CA PRO A 288 -13.60 0.16 3.12
C PRO A 288 -13.57 0.49 1.62
N SER A 289 -13.32 -0.54 0.80
CA SER A 289 -13.34 -0.41 -0.65
C SER A 289 -14.78 -0.42 -1.15
N ASP A 290 -15.45 -1.57 -1.06
CA ASP A 290 -16.89 -1.69 -1.33
C ASP A 290 -17.69 -1.76 -0.02
N ALA A 291 -17.08 -2.09 1.13
CA ALA A 291 -17.80 -2.14 2.41
C ALA A 291 -18.47 -0.80 2.77
N ASP A 292 -19.60 -0.86 3.47
CA ASP A 292 -20.37 0.31 3.89
C ASP A 292 -19.96 0.87 5.26
N PHE A 293 -19.06 0.19 5.95
CA PHE A 293 -18.55 0.57 7.27
C PHE A 293 -17.03 0.38 7.31
N VAL A 294 -16.36 1.14 8.16
CA VAL A 294 -14.95 0.90 8.49
C VAL A 294 -14.86 -0.30 9.43
N LEU A 295 -13.91 -1.21 9.18
CA LEU A 295 -13.62 -2.34 10.07
C LEU A 295 -12.41 -2.03 10.93
N ARG A 296 -12.56 -2.20 12.24
CA ARG A 296 -11.49 -2.14 13.23
C ARG A 296 -11.18 -3.55 13.74
N ILE A 297 -9.91 -3.88 13.80
CA ILE A 297 -9.40 -5.12 14.39
C ILE A 297 -8.72 -4.75 15.70
N ASP A 298 -9.17 -5.36 16.78
CA ASP A 298 -8.49 -5.34 18.06
C ASP A 298 -7.51 -6.50 18.10
N THR A 299 -6.22 -6.16 18.13
CA THR A 299 -5.13 -7.14 18.05
C THR A 299 -4.89 -7.85 19.38
N GLU A 300 -5.28 -7.24 20.50
CA GLU A 300 -5.11 -7.85 21.83
C GLU A 300 -6.16 -8.94 22.04
N THR A 301 -7.43 -8.63 21.74
CA THR A 301 -8.53 -9.60 21.87
C THR A 301 -8.63 -10.53 20.67
N GLY A 302 -8.01 -10.15 19.55
CA GLY A 302 -8.08 -10.87 18.29
C GLY A 302 -9.48 -10.87 17.69
N SER A 303 -10.19 -9.75 17.79
CA SER A 303 -11.58 -9.59 17.34
C SER A 303 -11.73 -8.46 16.33
N ALA A 304 -12.82 -8.48 15.55
CA ALA A 304 -13.13 -7.45 14.57
C ALA A 304 -14.51 -6.83 14.85
N HIS A 305 -14.65 -5.52 14.66
CA HIS A 305 -15.92 -4.82 14.79
C HIS A 305 -16.01 -3.67 13.77
N THR A 306 -17.21 -3.30 13.36
CA THR A 306 -17.43 -2.11 12.52
C THR A 306 -17.52 -0.86 13.39
N ILE A 307 -17.01 0.27 12.89
CA ILE A 307 -17.03 1.56 13.59
C ILE A 307 -17.64 2.65 12.69
N GLY A 308 -18.15 3.71 13.33
CA GLY A 308 -18.79 4.84 12.66
C GLY A 308 -20.19 4.54 12.10
N GLY A 309 -20.74 5.53 11.39
CA GLY A 309 -22.00 5.40 10.65
C GLY A 309 -21.80 4.80 9.25
N SER A 310 -22.90 4.50 8.56
CA SER A 310 -22.84 4.02 7.17
C SER A 310 -22.21 5.07 6.25
N LEU A 311 -21.20 4.64 5.49
CA LEU A 311 -20.47 5.48 4.54
C LEU A 311 -21.34 5.90 3.35
N ARG A 312 -22.47 5.21 3.09
CA ARG A 312 -23.44 5.59 2.05
C ARG A 312 -24.08 6.95 2.29
N ALA A 313 -24.13 7.40 3.55
CA ALA A 313 -24.60 8.73 3.89
C ALA A 313 -23.54 9.83 3.68
N MET A 314 -22.27 9.45 3.48
CA MET A 314 -21.12 10.37 3.46
C MET A 314 -20.36 10.38 2.13
N GLU A 315 -20.58 9.38 1.28
CA GLU A 315 -19.93 9.21 -0.02
C GLU A 315 -20.91 8.64 -1.04
N ARG A 316 -20.91 9.24 -2.24
CA ARG A 316 -21.83 8.90 -3.33
C ARG A 316 -21.35 7.66 -4.09
N ILE A 317 -20.03 7.48 -4.18
CA ILE A 317 -19.44 6.32 -4.84
C ILE A 317 -19.56 5.12 -3.91
N GLU A 318 -20.16 4.01 -4.37
CA GLU A 318 -20.36 2.82 -3.51
C GLU A 318 -19.20 1.80 -3.63
N GLN A 319 -18.45 1.83 -4.74
CA GLN A 319 -17.44 0.83 -5.11
C GLN A 319 -16.02 1.39 -5.15
N ASN A 320 -15.04 0.62 -4.69
CA ASN A 320 -13.61 0.95 -4.69
C ASN A 320 -13.35 2.38 -4.19
N LYS A 321 -14.00 2.74 -3.08
CA LYS A 321 -14.05 4.09 -2.54
C LYS A 321 -12.65 4.55 -2.13
N TRP A 322 -12.11 3.91 -1.11
CA TRP A 322 -10.78 4.15 -0.58
C TRP A 322 -9.95 2.88 -0.62
N GLN A 323 -8.64 3.05 -0.71
CA GLN A 323 -7.68 1.97 -0.55
C GLN A 323 -6.49 2.48 0.23
N ASN A 324 -5.97 1.69 1.16
CA ASN A 324 -4.82 2.06 1.98
C ASN A 324 -4.99 3.44 2.65
N GLY A 325 -3.94 3.90 3.31
CA GLY A 325 -3.96 5.15 4.02
C GLY A 325 -2.74 5.32 4.88
N PHE A 326 -2.81 6.26 5.81
CA PHE A 326 -1.76 6.50 6.78
C PHE A 326 -2.32 6.99 8.11
N LEU A 327 -1.49 6.85 9.14
CA LEU A 327 -1.71 7.43 10.46
C LEU A 327 -1.13 8.85 10.48
N GLY A 328 -1.98 9.85 10.66
CA GLY A 328 -1.60 11.25 10.77
C GLY A 328 -0.93 11.58 12.11
N LEU A 329 -0.25 12.73 12.15
CA LEU A 329 0.36 13.26 13.38
C LEU A 329 -0.67 13.76 14.40
N ASP A 330 -1.93 13.93 14.00
CA ASP A 330 -3.06 14.15 14.90
C ASP A 330 -3.60 12.86 15.54
N GLY A 331 -3.07 11.68 15.17
CA GLY A 331 -3.54 10.38 15.61
C GLY A 331 -4.71 9.82 14.80
N CYS A 332 -5.23 10.57 13.82
CA CYS A 332 -6.30 10.10 12.96
C CYS A 332 -5.75 9.24 11.82
N VAL A 333 -6.56 8.31 11.31
CA VAL A 333 -6.25 7.51 10.12
C VAL A 333 -6.94 8.12 8.91
N TYR A 334 -6.20 8.27 7.82
CA TYR A 334 -6.67 8.89 6.58
C TYR A 334 -6.58 7.94 5.40
N GLY A 335 -7.69 7.70 4.70
CA GLY A 335 -7.78 6.78 3.58
C GLY A 335 -7.57 7.43 2.21
N ILE A 336 -6.82 6.79 1.32
CA ILE A 336 -6.52 7.34 -0.02
C ILE A 336 -7.73 7.20 -0.94
N PRO A 337 -8.23 8.29 -1.55
CA PRO A 337 -9.39 8.26 -2.43
C PRO A 337 -9.06 7.61 -3.78
N LEU A 338 -9.52 6.38 -3.99
CA LEU A 338 -9.33 5.66 -5.24
C LEU A 338 -10.39 6.08 -6.27
N LYS A 339 -11.67 5.79 -5.98
CA LYS A 339 -12.83 6.31 -6.72
C LYS A 339 -13.63 7.32 -5.91
N ALA A 340 -13.58 7.29 -4.58
CA ALA A 340 -14.26 8.24 -3.70
C ALA A 340 -13.93 9.69 -4.06
N GLU A 341 -14.91 10.59 -3.90
CA GLU A 341 -14.74 12.03 -4.13
C GLU A 341 -14.20 12.75 -2.90
N SER A 342 -14.07 12.03 -1.78
CA SER A 342 -13.66 12.54 -0.49
C SER A 342 -12.51 11.72 0.10
N ILE A 343 -11.77 12.29 1.05
CA ILE A 343 -10.77 11.56 1.86
C ILE A 343 -11.51 10.97 3.06
N LEU A 344 -11.28 9.69 3.37
CA LEU A 344 -11.80 9.07 4.58
C LEU A 344 -10.96 9.53 5.78
N ARG A 345 -11.59 9.91 6.87
CA ARG A 345 -10.95 10.20 8.16
C ARG A 345 -11.57 9.31 9.24
N VAL A 346 -10.72 8.69 10.06
CA VAL A 346 -11.11 7.86 11.19
C VAL A 346 -10.37 8.35 12.43
N VAL A 347 -11.06 8.50 13.56
CA VAL A 347 -10.47 8.75 14.87
C VAL A 347 -10.46 7.41 15.62
N PRO A 348 -9.32 6.70 15.70
CA PRO A 348 -9.29 5.34 16.24
C PRO A 348 -9.78 5.26 17.68
N GLU A 349 -9.45 6.26 18.50
CA GLU A 349 -9.75 6.27 19.94
C GLU A 349 -11.26 6.36 20.23
N THR A 350 -12.02 7.08 19.41
CA THR A 350 -13.47 7.27 19.59
C THR A 350 -14.30 6.40 18.64
N GLY A 351 -13.69 5.85 17.59
CA GLY A 351 -14.39 5.18 16.50
C GLY A 351 -15.17 6.14 15.59
N GLU A 352 -14.95 7.45 15.70
CA GLU A 352 -15.56 8.44 14.81
C GLU A 352 -15.05 8.24 13.38
N VAL A 353 -15.98 8.24 12.42
CA VAL A 353 -15.69 8.13 10.99
C VAL A 353 -16.36 9.30 10.27
N SER A 354 -15.60 10.00 9.44
CA SER A 354 -16.09 11.10 8.60
C SER A 354 -15.39 11.11 7.24
N THR A 355 -15.96 11.86 6.29
CA THR A 355 -15.32 12.14 5.01
C THR A 355 -15.05 13.64 4.88
N ILE A 356 -13.93 13.99 4.25
CA ILE A 356 -13.49 15.38 4.11
C ILE A 356 -13.10 15.70 2.66
N GLN A 357 -13.31 16.96 2.26
CA GLN A 357 -12.99 17.47 0.91
C GLN A 357 -12.22 18.80 1.00
N PRO A 358 -11.04 18.85 1.64
CA PRO A 358 -10.31 20.09 1.88
C PRO A 358 -9.89 20.84 0.61
N CYS A 359 -9.79 20.13 -0.52
CA CYS A 359 -9.45 20.66 -1.84
C CYS A 359 -10.60 20.51 -2.86
N GLY A 360 -11.84 20.41 -2.36
CA GLY A 360 -13.04 20.13 -3.15
C GLY A 360 -13.19 18.65 -3.54
N PRO A 361 -14.25 18.30 -4.30
CA PRO A 361 -14.49 16.92 -4.73
C PRO A 361 -13.36 16.39 -5.63
N LEU A 362 -12.81 15.23 -5.28
CA LEU A 362 -11.74 14.58 -6.02
C LEU A 362 -12.33 13.75 -7.17
N VAL A 363 -12.56 14.41 -8.31
CA VAL A 363 -13.27 13.81 -9.46
C VAL A 363 -12.39 12.82 -10.22
N GLY A 364 -13.01 11.73 -10.69
CA GLY A 364 -12.39 10.72 -11.54
C GLY A 364 -12.25 9.37 -10.83
N LEU A 365 -11.94 8.35 -11.62
CA LEU A 365 -11.84 6.96 -11.16
C LEU A 365 -10.39 6.50 -11.18
N ASN A 366 -10.03 5.66 -10.21
CA ASN A 366 -8.70 5.08 -10.06
C ASN A 366 -7.59 6.16 -10.03
N LYS A 367 -7.81 7.18 -9.19
CA LYS A 367 -7.03 8.43 -9.22
C LYS A 367 -5.59 8.23 -8.74
N TRP A 368 -5.42 7.73 -7.53
CA TRP A 368 -4.12 7.53 -6.90
C TRP A 368 -3.94 6.09 -6.42
N GLU A 369 -2.69 5.62 -6.44
CA GLU A 369 -2.28 4.27 -6.06
C GLU A 369 -1.13 4.34 -5.06
N GLY A 370 -1.41 3.92 -3.82
CA GLY A 370 -0.47 4.00 -2.71
C GLY A 370 -0.13 5.43 -2.30
N GLY A 371 0.60 5.56 -1.20
CA GLY A 371 1.10 6.83 -0.72
C GLY A 371 2.36 6.67 0.11
N VAL A 372 3.09 7.76 0.23
CA VAL A 372 4.34 7.86 1.00
C VAL A 372 4.20 9.02 1.97
N GLU A 373 4.32 8.73 3.25
CA GLU A 373 4.29 9.74 4.31
C GLU A 373 5.69 10.36 4.48
N VAL A 374 5.74 11.68 4.56
CA VAL A 374 6.95 12.46 4.87
C VAL A 374 6.57 13.60 5.80
N ASP A 375 7.14 13.60 7.01
CA ASP A 375 6.98 14.64 8.03
C ASP A 375 5.52 15.04 8.34
N GLY A 376 4.64 14.03 8.39
CA GLY A 376 3.21 14.13 8.65
C GLY A 376 2.34 14.35 7.42
N VAL A 377 2.93 14.42 6.22
CA VAL A 377 2.22 14.68 4.97
C VAL A 377 2.23 13.42 4.10
N LEU A 378 1.06 12.95 3.69
CA LEU A 378 0.94 11.84 2.75
C LEU A 378 0.97 12.35 1.31
N PHE A 379 1.87 11.81 0.49
CA PHE A 379 1.92 12.02 -0.95
C PHE A 379 1.36 10.79 -1.67
N CYS A 380 0.25 10.93 -2.39
CA CYS A 380 -0.42 9.84 -3.11
C CYS A 380 0.00 9.81 -4.58
N MET A 381 0.42 8.64 -5.08
CA MET A 381 1.04 8.55 -6.41
C MET A 381 -0.02 8.54 -7.52
N PRO A 382 0.13 9.35 -8.59
CA PRO A 382 -0.89 9.50 -9.61
C PRO A 382 -0.99 8.26 -10.49
N LEU A 383 -2.08 7.51 -10.35
CA LEU A 383 -2.42 6.39 -11.22
C LEU A 383 -3.07 6.90 -12.52
N LYS A 384 -4.35 7.30 -12.46
CA LYS A 384 -5.05 8.01 -13.55
C LYS A 384 -5.18 9.51 -13.31
N ALA A 385 -4.99 9.99 -12.07
CA ALA A 385 -4.98 11.42 -11.76
C ALA A 385 -3.86 12.15 -12.51
N ARG A 386 -4.06 13.44 -12.80
CA ARG A 386 -3.06 14.28 -13.48
C ARG A 386 -2.10 14.98 -12.52
N SER A 387 -2.24 14.78 -11.22
CA SER A 387 -1.41 15.42 -10.21
C SER A 387 -1.15 14.46 -9.07
N VAL A 388 -0.03 14.64 -8.37
CA VAL A 388 0.18 14.02 -7.06
C VAL A 388 -0.78 14.70 -6.08
N LEU A 389 -1.38 13.93 -5.17
CA LEU A 389 -2.21 14.48 -4.10
C LEU A 389 -1.39 14.51 -2.81
N SER A 390 -1.27 15.66 -2.15
CA SER A 390 -0.78 15.74 -0.78
C SER A 390 -1.96 15.85 0.20
N ILE A 391 -1.83 15.20 1.36
CA ILE A 391 -2.79 15.27 2.48
C ILE A 391 -1.98 15.57 3.75
N ALA A 392 -2.20 16.72 4.34
CA ALA A 392 -1.50 17.21 5.53
C ALA A 392 -2.49 17.42 6.68
N PRO A 393 -2.67 16.43 7.57
CA PRO A 393 -3.42 16.59 8.81
C PRO A 393 -2.79 17.65 9.71
N PRO A 394 -3.56 18.26 10.61
CA PRO A 394 -3.01 19.16 11.62
C PRO A 394 -2.01 18.39 12.51
N ARG A 395 -1.04 19.12 13.08
CA ARG A 395 -0.15 18.56 14.10
C ARG A 395 -0.83 18.60 15.46
N ASP A 396 -0.75 17.52 16.23
CA ASP A 396 -1.12 17.59 17.64
C ASP A 396 0.07 18.11 18.47
N GLY A 397 -0.19 18.88 19.52
CA GLY A 397 0.86 19.44 20.37
C GLY A 397 1.63 18.40 21.20
N ARG A 398 1.39 17.09 21.00
CA ARG A 398 2.05 15.99 21.73
C ARG A 398 3.35 15.54 21.06
N ASP A 399 3.75 16.19 19.96
CA ASP A 399 4.96 15.93 19.19
C ASP A 399 6.29 16.20 19.94
N ALA A 400 6.28 16.84 21.12
CA ALA A 400 7.50 17.28 21.80
C ALA A 400 8.35 16.14 22.42
N GLU A 401 7.84 14.91 22.52
CA GLU A 401 8.53 13.79 23.21
C GLU A 401 8.94 12.62 22.31
N ARG A 402 8.93 12.79 20.98
CA ARG A 402 9.27 11.68 20.08
C ARG A 402 10.78 11.41 20.07
N LYS A 403 11.28 10.62 21.02
CA LYS A 403 12.34 9.65 20.72
C LYS A 403 11.73 8.64 19.75
N GLN A 404 12.26 8.56 18.54
CA GLN A 404 11.88 7.52 17.59
C GLN A 404 11.86 6.17 18.33
N PRO A 405 10.74 5.43 18.38
CA PRO A 405 10.86 4.00 18.64
C PRO A 405 11.80 3.45 17.57
N ALA A 406 12.71 2.55 17.95
CA ALA A 406 13.54 1.85 16.99
C ALA A 406 12.61 1.15 15.99
N THR A 407 12.38 1.79 14.84
CA THR A 407 11.58 1.24 13.76
C THR A 407 12.38 0.08 13.19
N LEU A 408 12.09 -1.14 13.64
CA LEU A 408 12.39 -2.34 12.89
C LEU A 408 11.45 -2.41 11.67
N GLY A 409 11.55 -1.45 10.76
CA GLY A 409 10.76 -1.39 9.54
C GLY A 409 10.87 -0.01 8.94
N ASP A 410 11.55 0.07 7.81
CA ASP A 410 11.39 1.16 6.87
C ASP A 410 9.88 1.44 6.66
N GLY A 411 9.48 2.70 6.62
CA GLY A 411 8.09 3.14 6.36
C GLY A 411 7.55 2.74 4.98
N THR A 412 8.07 1.68 4.36
CA THR A 412 7.50 0.99 3.21
C THR A 412 6.42 0.04 3.68
N ILE A 413 5.18 0.54 3.71
CA ILE A 413 4.03 -0.33 3.82
C ILE A 413 3.82 -1.00 2.45
N SER A 414 3.86 -2.33 2.40
CA SER A 414 3.69 -3.09 1.14
C SER A 414 2.20 -3.14 0.78
N TRP A 415 1.81 -2.54 -0.36
CA TRP A 415 0.40 -2.44 -0.78
C TRP A 415 0.08 -3.28 -2.02
N ALA A 416 -1.09 -3.89 -2.09
CA ALA A 416 -1.59 -4.57 -3.29
C ALA A 416 -2.55 -3.68 -4.11
N GLN A 417 -2.70 -3.97 -5.41
CA GLN A 417 -3.85 -3.52 -6.21
C GLN A 417 -4.79 -4.72 -6.40
N CYS A 418 -6.11 -4.50 -6.36
CA CYS A 418 -7.02 -5.47 -6.97
C CYS A 418 -7.02 -5.22 -8.48
N MET A 419 -6.19 -5.95 -9.22
CA MET A 419 -6.33 -6.01 -10.68
C MET A 419 -7.44 -7.01 -10.97
N THR A 420 -8.65 -6.51 -11.18
CA THR A 420 -9.65 -7.27 -11.92
C THR A 420 -9.26 -7.23 -13.38
N ASP A 421 -9.31 -8.40 -14.03
CA ASP A 421 -9.13 -8.57 -15.48
C ASP A 421 -9.91 -7.53 -16.31
#